data_AF-S6B4C3-F1
#
_entry.id   AF-S6B4C3-F1
#
_cell.length_a   1.000
_cell.length_b   1.000
_cell.length_c   1.000
_cell.angle_alpha   90.00
_cell.angle_beta   90.00
_cell.angle_gamma   90.00
#
_symmetry.space_group_name_H-M   'P 1'
#
loop_
_entity.id
_entity.type
_entity.pdbx_description
1 polymer ?
#
loop_
_entity_poly.entity_id
_entity_poly.type
_entity_poly.pdbx_seq_one_letter_code
_entity_poly.pdbx_strand_id
1 'polypeptide(L)'
;MSSAELIEQYDAIWRLTQKMLEAANQAEWDRLIELVQVRAALTDTLMKQENEDLWAREEQFRKGELIHKTLSADKEIKMLTEAWKGELQEILGSIGAEKKLLKAYETP
;
A
#
# COMPACT_ATOMS: atom_id res chain seq x y z
N MET A 1 21.33 -16.67 -5.05
CA MET A 1 20.59 -16.65 -3.77
C MET A 1 20.06 -18.03 -3.50
N SER A 2 19.99 -18.43 -2.24
CA SER A 2 19.29 -19.63 -1.80
C SER A 2 17.79 -19.36 -1.63
N SER A 3 16.99 -20.43 -1.58
CA SER A 3 15.56 -20.36 -1.26
C SER A 3 15.29 -19.71 0.11
N ALA A 4 16.14 -19.96 1.10
CA ALA A 4 16.04 -19.34 2.43
C ALA A 4 16.19 -17.80 2.37
N GLU A 5 17.17 -17.31 1.60
CA GLU A 5 17.37 -15.86 1.40
C GLU A 5 16.18 -15.23 0.66
N LEU A 6 15.55 -15.95 -0.27
CA LEU A 6 14.35 -15.49 -0.96
C LEU A 6 13.13 -15.44 -0.02
N ILE A 7 12.96 -16.43 0.87
CA ILE A 7 11.94 -16.39 1.93
C ILE A 7 12.12 -15.17 2.84
N GLU A 8 13.36 -14.86 3.23
CA GLU A 8 13.64 -13.68 4.05
C GLU A 8 13.23 -12.38 3.34
N GLN A 9 13.40 -12.29 2.02
CA GLN A 9 12.91 -11.14 1.25
C GLN A 9 11.37 -11.08 1.20
N TYR A 10 10.68 -12.21 1.04
CA TYR A 10 9.21 -12.24 1.16
C TYR A 10 8.73 -11.82 2.55
N ASP A 11 9.42 -12.27 3.61
CA ASP A 11 9.15 -11.84 4.99
C ASP A 11 9.40 -10.33 5.17
N ALA A 12 10.44 -9.78 4.54
CA ALA A 12 10.71 -8.35 4.56
C ALA A 12 9.62 -7.54 3.84
N ILE A 13 9.13 -8.01 2.69
CA ILE A 13 7.97 -7.42 2.00
C ILE A 13 6.73 -7.46 2.90
N TRP A 14 6.46 -8.59 3.55
CA TRP A 14 5.33 -8.72 4.47
C TRP A 14 5.42 -7.70 5.62
N ARG A 15 6.57 -7.61 6.30
CA ARG A 15 6.80 -6.62 7.37
C ARG A 15 6.63 -5.19 6.88
N LEU A 16 7.04 -4.89 5.65
CA LEU A 16 6.89 -3.57 5.06
C LEU A 16 5.41 -3.26 4.76
N THR A 17 4.66 -4.23 4.24
CA THR A 17 3.21 -4.10 4.03
C THR A 17 2.47 -3.91 5.36
N GLN A 18 2.91 -4.53 6.46
CA GLN A 18 2.33 -4.25 7.79
C GLN A 18 2.54 -2.79 8.21
N LYS A 19 3.73 -2.22 7.98
CA LYS A 19 4.00 -0.80 8.24
C LYS A 19 3.17 0.12 7.34
N MET A 20 2.95 -0.27 6.08
CA MET A 20 2.05 0.47 5.18
C MET A 20 0.62 0.47 5.71
N LEU A 21 0.13 -0.67 6.22
CA LEU A 21 -1.19 -0.76 6.82
C LEU A 21 -1.32 0.11 8.08
N GLU A 22 -0.29 0.15 8.92
CA GLU A 22 -0.25 1.03 10.08
C GLU A 22 -0.30 2.51 9.68
N ALA A 23 0.53 2.93 8.70
CA ALA A 23 0.53 4.29 8.18
C ALA A 23 -0.83 4.68 7.57
N ALA A 24 -1.47 3.77 6.83
CA ALA A 24 -2.80 3.99 6.26
C ALA A 24 -3.87 4.15 7.35
N ASN A 25 -3.82 3.35 8.42
CA ASN A 25 -4.75 3.47 9.56
C ASN A 25 -4.57 4.78 10.34
N GLN A 26 -3.33 5.28 10.42
CA GLN A 26 -3.01 6.54 11.09
C GLN A 26 -3.14 7.77 10.18
N ALA A 27 -3.58 7.58 8.92
CA ALA A 27 -3.65 8.62 7.89
C ALA A 27 -2.30 9.34 7.63
N GLU A 28 -1.18 8.65 7.84
CA GLU A 28 0.18 9.15 7.55
C GLU A 28 0.50 8.98 6.06
N TRP A 29 -0.15 9.76 5.19
CA TRP A 29 -0.10 9.56 3.74
C TRP A 29 1.29 9.74 3.13
N ASP A 30 2.06 10.73 3.59
CA ASP A 30 3.44 10.93 3.12
C ASP A 30 4.31 9.72 3.49
N ARG A 31 4.14 9.21 4.72
CA ARG A 31 4.83 8.02 5.18
C ARG A 31 4.43 6.78 4.37
N LEU A 32 3.13 6.64 4.05
CA LEU A 32 2.64 5.56 3.22
C LEU A 32 3.29 5.59 1.82
N ILE A 33 3.45 6.77 1.21
CA ILE A 33 4.09 6.93 -0.10
C ILE A 33 5.57 6.49 -0.05
N GLU A 34 6.32 6.90 0.97
CA GLU A 34 7.71 6.47 1.15
C GLU A 34 7.82 4.93 1.25
N LEU A 35 6.95 4.32 2.05
CA LEU A 35 6.94 2.87 2.24
C LEU A 35 6.58 2.12 0.95
N VAL A 36 5.66 2.65 0.14
CA VAL A 36 5.31 2.10 -1.18
C VAL A 36 6.52 2.12 -2.13
N GLN A 37 7.31 3.19 -2.14
CA GLN A 37 8.51 3.28 -2.98
C GLN A 37 9.56 2.25 -2.56
N VAL A 38 9.80 2.11 -1.26
CA VAL A 38 10.71 1.09 -0.72
C VAL A 38 10.22 -0.33 -1.08
N ARG A 39 8.91 -0.57 -0.99
CA ARG A 39 8.32 -1.87 -1.35
C ARG A 39 8.49 -2.17 -2.83
N ALA A 40 8.24 -1.21 -3.71
CA ALA A 40 8.42 -1.37 -5.14
C ALA A 40 9.86 -1.76 -5.49
N ALA A 41 10.85 -1.07 -4.93
CA ALA A 41 12.26 -1.39 -5.14
C ALA A 41 12.65 -2.79 -4.64
N LEU A 42 12.11 -3.21 -3.47
CA LEU A 42 12.35 -4.53 -2.91
C LEU A 42 11.72 -5.63 -3.77
N THR A 43 10.47 -5.45 -4.20
CA THR A 43 9.77 -6.39 -5.08
C THR A 43 10.47 -6.52 -6.44
N ASP A 44 10.90 -5.41 -7.04
CA ASP A 44 11.64 -5.43 -8.31
C ASP A 44 12.96 -6.18 -8.20
N THR A 45 13.63 -6.07 -7.05
CA THR A 45 14.87 -6.80 -6.77
C THR A 45 14.59 -8.30 -6.61
N LEU A 46 13.56 -8.64 -5.83
CA LEU A 46 13.13 -10.02 -5.60
C LEU A 46 12.76 -10.72 -6.91
N MET A 47 11.95 -10.07 -7.76
CA MET A 47 11.51 -10.64 -9.04
C MET A 47 12.67 -10.93 -10.01
N LYS A 48 13.78 -10.18 -9.91
CA LYS A 48 14.98 -10.42 -10.74
C LYS A 48 15.86 -11.56 -10.22
N GLN A 49 15.75 -11.85 -8.92
CA GLN A 49 16.58 -12.85 -8.22
C GLN A 49 15.88 -14.19 -8.04
N GLU A 50 14.55 -14.19 -8.18
CA GLU A 50 13.73 -15.38 -8.07
C GLU A 50 14.03 -16.38 -9.19
N ASN A 51 14.19 -17.64 -8.81
CA ASN A 51 14.31 -18.77 -9.71
C ASN A 51 13.42 -19.90 -9.20
N GLU A 52 12.51 -20.38 -10.06
CA GLU A 52 11.51 -21.40 -9.71
C GLU A 52 12.13 -22.76 -9.36
N ASP A 53 13.32 -23.05 -9.88
CA ASP A 53 14.02 -24.33 -9.65
C ASP A 53 14.65 -24.45 -8.25
N LEU A 54 14.65 -23.36 -7.47
CA LEU A 54 15.31 -23.31 -6.15
C LEU A 54 14.42 -23.78 -4.99
N TRP A 55 13.12 -23.98 -5.20
CA TRP A 55 12.16 -24.11 -4.09
C TRP A 55 11.81 -25.56 -3.75
N ALA A 56 12.02 -25.94 -2.49
CA ALA A 56 11.41 -27.14 -1.94
C ALA A 56 9.90 -26.92 -1.66
N ARG A 57 9.13 -28.01 -1.60
CA ARG A 57 7.66 -27.95 -1.39
C ARG A 57 7.24 -27.14 -0.16
N GLU A 58 7.98 -27.28 0.94
CA GLU A 58 7.68 -26.54 2.18
C GLU A 58 7.92 -25.03 2.03
N GLU A 59 8.95 -24.64 1.29
CA GLU A 59 9.27 -23.24 1.02
C GLU A 59 8.26 -22.62 0.05
N GLN A 60 7.79 -23.38 -0.94
CA GLN A 60 6.69 -22.97 -1.82
C GLN A 60 5.41 -22.67 -1.02
N PHE A 61 5.09 -23.50 -0.03
CA PHE A 61 3.96 -23.28 0.87
C PHE A 61 4.13 -21.98 1.67
N ARG A 62 5.27 -21.80 2.32
CA ARG A 62 5.57 -20.59 3.10
C ARG A 62 5.55 -19.32 2.26
N LYS A 63 6.13 -19.36 1.05
CA LYS A 63 6.05 -18.28 0.06
C LYS A 63 4.60 -17.94 -0.26
N GLY A 64 3.76 -18.95 -0.53
CA GLY A 64 2.34 -18.77 -0.80
C GLY A 64 1.61 -18.09 0.35
N GLU A 65 1.84 -18.51 1.59
CA GLU A 65 1.25 -17.88 2.77
C GLU A 65 1.63 -16.39 2.90
N LEU A 66 2.91 -16.05 2.67
CA LEU A 66 3.38 -14.67 2.75
C LEU A 66 2.76 -13.79 1.65
N ILE A 67 2.63 -14.32 0.43
CA ILE A 67 1.95 -13.63 -0.67
C ILE A 67 0.49 -13.38 -0.32
N HIS A 68 -0.23 -14.39 0.18
CA HIS A 68 -1.63 -14.24 0.56
C HIS A 68 -1.85 -13.21 1.67
N LYS A 69 -1.01 -13.23 2.71
CA LYS A 69 -1.05 -12.23 3.79
C LYS A 69 -0.83 -10.82 3.25
N THR A 70 0.20 -10.65 2.41
CA THR A 70 0.53 -9.38 1.77
C THR A 70 -0.63 -8.85 0.92
N LEU A 71 -1.24 -9.69 0.09
CA LEU A 71 -2.37 -9.29 -0.76
C LEU A 71 -3.61 -8.92 0.06
N SER A 72 -3.85 -9.61 1.18
CA SER A 72 -4.96 -9.27 2.10
C SER A 72 -4.76 -7.88 2.69
N ALA A 73 -3.55 -7.58 3.17
CA ALA A 73 -3.24 -6.27 3.72
C ALA A 73 -3.25 -5.17 2.65
N ASP A 74 -2.77 -5.45 1.43
CA ASP A 74 -2.85 -4.51 0.30
C ASP A 74 -4.31 -4.13 -0.03
N LYS A 75 -5.23 -5.09 0.04
CA LYS A 75 -6.67 -4.83 -0.14
C LYS A 75 -7.20 -3.90 0.96
N GLU A 76 -6.78 -4.08 2.20
CA GLU A 76 -7.18 -3.22 3.32
C GLU A 76 -6.64 -1.80 3.17
N ILE A 77 -5.36 -1.64 2.85
CA ILE A 77 -4.73 -0.34 2.55
C ILE A 77 -5.50 0.38 1.44
N LYS A 78 -5.88 -0.35 0.38
CA LYS A 78 -6.65 0.21 -0.73
C LYS A 78 -8.01 0.74 -0.25
N MET A 79 -8.74 -0.03 0.56
CA MET A 79 -10.03 0.42 1.10
C MET A 79 -9.90 1.69 1.94
N LEU A 80 -8.89 1.77 2.82
CA LEU A 80 -8.62 2.96 3.64
C LEU A 80 -8.29 4.18 2.77
N THR A 81 -7.45 3.99 1.76
CA THR A 81 -7.02 5.08 0.86
C THR A 81 -8.19 5.57 0.00
N GLU A 82 -9.05 4.67 -0.48
CA GLU A 82 -10.24 5.02 -1.25
C GLU A 82 -11.29 5.77 -0.41
N ALA A 83 -11.48 5.36 0.85
CA ALA A 83 -12.38 6.05 1.78
C ALA A 83 -11.93 7.50 2.03
N TRP A 84 -10.65 7.70 2.39
CA TRP A 84 -10.10 9.04 2.61
C TRP A 84 -10.19 9.93 1.36
N LYS A 85 -9.94 9.36 0.17
CA LYS A 85 -10.12 10.09 -1.09
C LYS A 85 -11.56 10.58 -1.27
N GLY A 86 -12.55 9.78 -0.90
CA GLY A 86 -13.96 10.16 -0.92
C GLY A 86 -14.23 11.35 0.00
N GLU A 87 -13.77 11.30 1.25
CA GLU A 87 -13.90 12.39 2.22
C GLU A 87 -13.26 13.70 1.72
N LEU A 88 -12.06 13.63 1.14
CA LEU A 88 -11.41 14.79 0.54
C LEU A 88 -12.21 15.41 -0.61
N GLN A 89 -12.84 14.59 -1.45
CA GLN A 89 -13.68 15.08 -2.55
C GLN A 89 -14.92 15.82 -2.03
N GLU A 90 -15.53 15.33 -0.95
CA GLU A 90 -16.67 16.00 -0.30
C GLU A 90 -16.27 17.36 0.29
N ILE A 91 -15.15 17.42 1.01
CA ILE A 91 -14.62 18.67 1.58
C ILE A 91 -14.36 19.71 0.49
N LEU A 92 -13.66 19.31 -0.59
CA LEU A 92 -13.38 20.20 -1.71
C LEU A 92 -14.65 20.66 -2.43
N GLY A 93 -15.65 19.76 -2.56
CA GLY A 93 -16.96 20.09 -3.11
C GLY A 93 -17.69 21.15 -2.27
N SER A 94 -17.66 21.00 -0.95
CA SER A 94 -18.29 21.93 0.00
C SER A 94 -17.66 23.32 -0.05
N ILE A 95 -16.33 23.41 -0.02
CA ILE A 95 -15.59 24.69 -0.17
C ILE A 95 -15.93 25.38 -1.50
N GLY A 96 -16.03 24.59 -2.58
CA GLY A 96 -16.43 25.10 -3.89
C GLY A 96 -17.86 25.65 -3.92
N ALA A 97 -18.79 25.00 -3.21
CA ALA A 97 -20.16 25.46 -3.08
C ALA A 97 -20.25 26.77 -2.26
N GLU A 98 -19.52 26.85 -1.14
CA GLU A 98 -19.46 28.04 -0.29
C GLU A 98 -18.93 29.26 -1.05
N LYS A 99 -17.82 29.10 -1.80
CA LYS A 99 -17.25 30.16 -2.63
C LYS A 99 -18.21 30.65 -3.72
N LYS A 100 -19.01 29.75 -4.31
CA LYS A 100 -20.03 30.12 -5.31
C LYS A 100 -21.17 30.92 -4.69
N LEU A 101 -21.61 30.54 -3.49
CA LEU A 101 -22.64 31.28 -2.75
C LEU A 101 -22.15 32.69 -2.42
N LEU A 102 -20.97 32.83 -1.81
CA LEU A 102 -20.38 34.13 -1.49
C LEU A 102 -20.33 35.06 -2.72
N LYS A 103 -19.83 34.55 -3.86
CA LYS A 103 -19.77 35.33 -5.11
C LYS A 103 -21.15 35.77 -5.62
N ALA A 104 -22.18 34.93 -5.47
CA ALA A 104 -23.54 35.26 -5.91
C ALA A 104 -24.18 36.36 -5.03
N TYR A 105 -23.85 36.40 -3.73
CA TYR A 105 -24.36 37.40 -2.79
C TYR A 105 -23.49 38.68 -2.71
N GLU A 106 -22.25 38.66 -3.19
CA GLU A 106 -21.34 39.83 -3.27
C GLU A 106 -21.56 40.69 -4.52
N THR A 107 -22.42 40.27 -5.46
CA THR A 107 -22.72 41.07 -6.67
C THR A 107 -23.88 42.02 -6.38
N PRO A 108 -23.70 43.37 -6.44
CA PRO A 108 -24.76 44.35 -6.21
C PRO A 108 -25.85 44.35 -7.29
#